data_AF-A0A368GXM8-F1
#
_entry.id   AF-A0A368GXM8-F1
#
_cell.length_a   1.000
_cell.length_b   1.000
_cell.length_c   1.000
_cell.angle_alpha   90.00
_cell.angle_beta   90.00
_cell.angle_gamma   90.00
#
_symmetry.space_group_name_H-M   'P 1'
#
loop_
_entity.id
_entity.type
_entity.pdbx_description
1 polymer ?
#
loop_
_entity_poly.entity_id
_entity_poly.type
_entity_poly.pdbx_seq_one_letter_code
_entity_poly.pdbx_strand_id
1 'polypeptide(L)' 'MCDVIIVVVRLEFGGASKHVLTNAGSSRMVFKVKCSNNSLFKVSPVYSFLDSGASMDLQV' A
#
# COMPACT_ATOMS: atom_id res chain seq x y z
N MET A 1 10.62 17.59 0.03
CA MET A 1 9.51 17.19 -0.86
C MET A 1 9.37 15.69 -0.67
N CYS A 2 8.44 15.25 0.17
CA CYS A 2 8.35 13.84 0.59
C CYS A 2 7.38 13.16 -0.36
N ASP A 3 7.86 12.23 -1.18
CA ASP A 3 7.04 11.56 -2.18
C ASP A 3 5.93 10.74 -1.52
N VAL A 4 4.68 11.05 -1.87
CA VAL A 4 3.50 10.28 -1.45
C VAL A 4 3.18 9.27 -2.53
N ILE A 5 3.45 8.00 -2.28
CA ILE A 5 3.14 6.92 -3.24
C ILE A 5 1.66 6.54 -3.08
N ILE A 6 0.88 6.67 -4.16
CA ILE A 6 -0.52 6.21 -4.20
C ILE A 6 -0.53 4.80 -4.79
N VAL A 7 -0.86 3.80 -3.97
CA VAL A 7 -1.00 2.41 -4.42
C VAL A 7 -2.47 2.18 -4.81
N VAL A 8 -2.73 1.81 -6.06
CA VAL A 8 -4.09 1.45 -6.52
C VAL A 8 -4.17 -0.06 -6.67
N VAL A 9 -5.06 -0.68 -5.89
CA VAL A 9 -5.26 -2.13 -5.95
C VAL A 9 -6.52 -2.45 -6.74
N ARG A 10 -6.39 -3.34 -7.73
CA ARG A 10 -7.50 -3.89 -8.53
C ARG A 10 -7.48 -5.40 -8.40
N LEU A 11 -8.52 -5.96 -7.80
CA LEU A 11 -8.74 -7.41 -7.75
C LEU A 11 -9.84 -7.75 -8.75
N GLU A 12 -9.53 -8.60 -9.72
CA GLU A 12 -10.46 -8.99 -10.79
C GLU A 12 -11.35 -10.17 -10.39
N PHE A 13 -10.94 -10.96 -9.39
CA PHE A 13 -11.69 -12.08 -8.85
C PHE A 13 -11.57 -12.09 -7.32
N GLY A 14 -12.67 -12.40 -6.62
CA GLY A 14 -12.73 -12.36 -5.16
C GLY A 14 -11.66 -13.23 -4.50
N GLY A 15 -10.95 -12.68 -3.52
CA GLY A 15 -9.85 -13.34 -2.82
C GLY A 15 -9.07 -12.36 -1.96
N ALA A 16 -8.19 -12.87 -1.09
CA ALA A 16 -7.25 -12.06 -0.33
C ALA A 16 -5.93 -11.94 -1.08
N SER A 17 -5.40 -10.72 -1.22
CA SER A 17 -4.09 -10.49 -1.85
C SER A 17 -3.12 -9.90 -0.83
N LYS A 18 -1.90 -10.45 -0.78
CA LYS A 18 -0.80 -9.93 0.02
C LYS A 18 0.22 -9.26 -0.90
N HIS A 19 0.49 -7.99 -0.65
CA HIS A 19 1.49 -7.22 -1.37
C HIS A 19 2.58 -6.75 -0.39
N VAL A 20 3.84 -6.77 -0.81
CA VAL A 20 4.94 -6.24 -0.01
C VAL A 20 5.39 -4.92 -0.61
N LEU A 21 5.28 -3.85 0.17
CA LEU A 21 5.79 -2.53 -0.16
C LEU A 21 7.18 -2.38 0.45
N THR A 22 8.21 -2.23 -0.37
CA THR A 22 9.60 -2.02 0.07
C THR A 22 10.07 -0.63 -0.33
N ASN A 23 10.52 0.16 0.65
CA ASN A 23 11.14 1.44 0.37
C ASN A 23 12.64 1.24 0.10
N ALA A 24 13.01 1.22 -1.18
CA ALA A 24 14.41 1.17 -1.60
C ALA A 24 15.12 2.54 -1.57
N GLY A 25 14.40 3.61 -1.23
CA GLY A 25 14.95 4.95 -1.10
C GLY A 25 15.68 5.15 0.24
N SER A 26 16.49 6.21 0.30
CA SER A 26 17.24 6.62 1.50
C SER A 26 16.46 7.53 2.45
N SER A 27 15.20 7.83 2.14
CA SER A 27 14.35 8.73 2.91
C SER A 27 13.02 8.07 3.28
N ARG A 28 12.43 8.50 4.39
CA ARG A 28 11.10 8.04 4.81
C ARG A 28 10.06 8.43 3.76
N MET A 29 9.30 7.44 3.32
CA MET A 29 8.19 7.63 2.39
C MET A 29 6.86 7.51 3.13
N VAL A 30 5.86 8.16 2.55
CA VAL A 30 4.48 8.07 3.00
C VAL A 30 3.69 7.45 1.86
N PHE A 31 2.84 6.48 2.17
CA PHE A 31 1.96 5.92 1.15
C PHE A 31 0.50 6.03 1.56
N LYS A 32 -0.36 6.19 0.55
CA LYS A 32 -1.81 6.14 0.69
C LYS A 32 -2.37 5.15 -0.30
N VAL A 33 -3.00 4.09 0.20
CA VAL A 33 -3.64 3.10 -0.64
C VAL A 33 -5.03 3.59 -1.02
N LYS A 34 -5.36 3.53 -2.30
CA LYS A 34 -6.70 3.80 -2.83
C LYS A 34 -7.22 2.53 -3.48
N CYS A 35 -8.36 2.03 -3.03
CA CYS A 35 -9.03 0.93 -3.69
C CYS A 35 -10.10 1.47 -4.64
N SER A 36 -10.22 0.87 -5.82
CA SER A 36 -11.26 1.23 -6.78
C SER A 36 -12.66 0.77 -6.35
N ASN A 37 -12.76 -0.21 -5.45
CA ASN A 37 -14.04 -0.70 -4.92
C ASN A 37 -13.93 -1.04 -3.42
N ASN A 38 -14.20 -0.05 -2.58
CA ASN A 38 -14.19 -0.19 -1.12
C ASN A 38 -15.40 -0.99 -0.56
N SER A 39 -16.36 -1.38 -1.41
CA SER A 39 -17.54 -2.13 -0.99
C SER A 39 -17.25 -3.63 -0.87
N LEU A 40 -16.36 -4.14 -1.72
CA LEU A 40 -16.01 -5.57 -1.80
C LEU A 40 -14.68 -5.92 -1.12
N PHE A 41 -13.75 -4.96 -1.03
CA PHE A 41 -12.38 -5.21 -0.58
C PHE A 41 -12.02 -4.35 0.62
N LYS A 42 -11.34 -4.96 1.59
CA LYS A 42 -10.94 -4.30 2.83
C LYS A 42 -9.43 -4.21 2.89
N VAL A 43 -8.93 -3.04 2.54
CA VAL A 43 -7.49 -2.78 2.53
C VAL A 43 -7.02 -2.31 3.90
N SER A 44 -5.95 -2.90 4.40
CA SER A 44 -5.27 -2.47 5.61
C SER A 44 -3.77 -2.70 5.54
N PRO A 45 -2.93 -1.70 5.91
CA PRO A 45 -3.28 -0.32 6.29
C PRO A 45 -3.52 0.61 5.07
N VAL A 46 -4.46 1.56 5.19
CA VAL A 46 -4.79 2.54 4.10
C VAL A 46 -3.77 3.67 4.01
N TYR A 47 -3.15 4.03 5.13
CA TYR A 47 -2.12 5.05 5.21
C TYR A 47 -1.07 4.62 6.22
N SER A 48 0.20 4.68 5.83
CA SER A 48 1.31 4.43 6.75
C SER A 48 2.58 5.12 6.27
N PHE A 49 3.52 5.21 7.20
CA PHE A 49 4.90 5.57 6.95
C PHE A 49 5.70 4.31 6.61
N LEU A 50 6.67 4.46 5.72
CA LEU A 50 7.63 3.41 5.39
C LEU A 50 9.04 4.01 5.49
N ASP A 51 9.80 3.54 6.47
CA ASP A 51 11.17 3.99 6.70
C ASP A 51 12.11 3.54 5.57
N SER A 52 13.26 4.19 5.46
CA SER A 52 14.30 3.85 4.48
C SER A 52 14.74 2.39 4.67
N GLY A 53 14.64 1.57 3.63
CA GLY A 53 15.00 0.14 3.67
C GLY A 53 13.98 -0.76 4.38
N ALA A 54 12.84 -0.22 4.83
CA ALA A 54 11.79 -1.01 5.46
C ALA A 54 10.85 -1.62 4.41
N SER A 55 10.28 -2.76 4.78
CA SER A 55 9.20 -3.43 4.04
C SER A 55 7.94 -3.51 4.90
N MET A 56 6.78 -3.45 4.25
CA MET A 56 5.48 -3.54 4.89
C MET A 56 4.57 -4.46 4.08
N ASP A 57 3.87 -5.35 4.78
CA ASP A 57 2.81 -6.15 4.20
C ASP A 57 1.51 -5.34 4.10
N LEU A 58 0.95 -5.30 2.89
CA LEU A 58 -0.36 -4.75 2.59
C LEU A 58 -1.30 -5.91 2.30
N GLN A 59 -2.39 -5.98 3.06
CA GLN A 59 -3.48 -6.93 2.84
C GLN A 59 -4.69 -6.22 2.23
N VAL A 60 -5.30 -6.90 1.26
CA VAL A 60 -6.44 -6.44 0.46
C VAL A 60 -7.46 -7.54 0.40
#